data_AF-A0A3M0B7A2-F1
#
_entry.id   AF-A0A3M0B7A2-F1
#
_cell.length_a   1.000
_cell.length_b   1.000
_cell.length_c   1.000
_cell.angle_alpha   90.00
_cell.angle_beta   90.00
_cell.angle_gamma   90.00
#
_symmetry.space_group_name_H-M   'P 1'
#
loop_
_entity.id
_entity.type
_entity.pdbx_description
1 polymer ?
#
loop_
_entity_poly.entity_id
_entity_poly.type
_entity_poly.pdbx_seq_one_letter_code
_entity_poly.pdbx_strand_id
1 'polypeptide(L)'
;MIKIYHYDEENFKLIFRLYTKEGIKTISKILAKINDNIYLDWEYILEELDERDPIIGKRLTIELIKTPFKNYILISPYSKKLEICALIPV
;
A
#
# COMPACT_ATOMS: atom_id res chain seq x y z
N MET A 1 -14.08 -7.59 -1.70
CA MET A 1 -13.66 -7.48 -3.13
C MET A 1 -12.51 -6.49 -3.26
N ILE A 2 -11.55 -6.72 -4.16
CA ILE A 2 -10.44 -5.80 -4.45
C ILE A 2 -10.53 -5.41 -5.93
N LYS A 3 -10.11 -4.18 -6.25
CA LYS A 3 -9.84 -3.77 -7.63
C LYS A 3 -8.42 -3.24 -7.73
N ILE A 4 -7.61 -3.85 -8.59
CA ILE A 4 -6.28 -3.36 -8.96
C ILE A 4 -6.42 -2.55 -10.25
N TYR A 5 -5.87 -1.34 -10.27
CA TYR A 5 -5.96 -0.43 -11.41
C TYR A 5 -4.66 -0.35 -12.19
N HIS A 6 -3.54 -0.46 -11.50
CA HIS A 6 -2.22 -0.35 -12.09
C HIS A 6 -1.19 -1.05 -11.21
N TYR A 7 -0.22 -1.67 -11.86
CA TYR A 7 0.97 -2.23 -11.24
C TYR A 7 2.15 -1.93 -12.15
N ASP A 8 3.22 -1.39 -11.57
CA ASP A 8 4.52 -1.16 -12.19
C ASP A 8 5.58 -1.83 -11.32
N GLU A 9 6.20 -2.86 -11.88
CA GLU A 9 7.20 -3.70 -11.21
C GLU A 9 8.53 -2.97 -11.04
N GLU A 10 8.98 -2.23 -12.05
CA GLU A 10 10.29 -1.57 -12.06
C GLU A 10 10.39 -0.53 -10.93
N ASN A 11 9.28 0.16 -10.68
CA ASN A 11 9.20 1.21 -9.66
C ASN A 11 8.53 0.76 -8.36
N PHE A 12 8.16 -0.52 -8.24
CA PHE A 12 7.32 -1.05 -7.16
C PHE A 12 6.16 -0.09 -6.85
N LYS A 13 5.21 0.03 -7.78
CA LYS A 13 4.04 0.89 -7.62
C LYS A 13 2.76 0.12 -7.87
N LEU A 14 1.84 0.15 -6.92
CA LEU A 14 0.55 -0.54 -6.98
C LEU A 14 -0.58 0.43 -6.66
N ILE A 15 -1.57 0.49 -7.54
CA ILE A 15 -2.78 1.31 -7.33
C ILE A 15 -3.97 0.38 -7.23
N PHE A 16 -4.66 0.42 -6.09
CA PHE A 16 -5.77 -0.50 -5.81
C PHE A 16 -6.88 0.17 -5.00
N ARG A 17 -8.00 -0.52 -4.86
CA ARG A 17 -9.11 -0.16 -3.99
C ARG A 17 -9.62 -1.39 -3.27
N LEU A 18 -9.81 -1.25 -1.97
CA LEU A 18 -10.41 -2.26 -1.11
C LEU A 18 -11.88 -1.93 -0.91
N TYR A 19 -12.74 -2.95 -0.93
CA TYR A 19 -14.17 -2.78 -0.65
C TYR A 19 -14.62 -3.49 0.63
N THR A 20 -13.77 -4.36 1.19
CA THR A 20 -14.07 -5.16 2.38
C THR A 20 -12.80 -5.41 3.19
N LYS A 21 -12.93 -5.73 4.48
CA LYS A 21 -11.79 -6.16 5.33
C LYS A 21 -11.10 -7.41 4.81
N GLU A 22 -11.83 -8.36 4.24
CA GLU A 22 -11.24 -9.52 3.54
C GLU A 22 -10.34 -9.12 2.36
N GLY A 23 -10.58 -7.95 1.78
CA GLY A 23 -9.71 -7.35 0.77
C GLY A 23 -8.34 -7.02 1.33
N ILE A 24 -8.21 -6.67 2.61
CA ILE A 24 -6.91 -6.43 3.26
C ILE A 24 -6.08 -7.71 3.20
N LYS A 25 -6.59 -8.83 3.70
CA LYS A 25 -5.90 -10.14 3.68
C LYS A 25 -5.41 -10.53 2.29
N THR A 26 -6.22 -10.27 1.27
CA THR A 26 -5.88 -10.64 -0.10
C THR A 26 -4.83 -9.71 -0.70
N ILE A 27 -4.92 -8.38 -0.48
CA ILE A 27 -3.91 -7.45 -0.99
C ILE A 27 -2.57 -7.60 -0.25
N SER A 28 -2.59 -7.93 1.04
CA SER A 28 -1.38 -8.18 1.83
C SER A 28 -0.57 -9.36 1.26
N LYS A 29 -1.25 -10.44 0.84
CA LYS A 29 -0.61 -11.57 0.14
C LYS A 29 -0.02 -11.17 -1.21
N ILE A 30 -0.66 -10.24 -1.92
CA ILE A 30 -0.16 -9.73 -3.20
C ILE A 30 1.10 -8.89 -2.95
N LEU A 31 1.05 -7.94 -2.01
CA LEU A 31 2.18 -7.08 -1.65
C LEU A 31 3.39 -7.89 -1.17
N ALA A 32 3.15 -8.92 -0.35
CA ALA A 32 4.20 -9.82 0.11
C ALA A 32 4.89 -10.61 -1.01
N LYS A 33 4.19 -10.84 -2.14
CA LYS A 33 4.72 -11.53 -3.33
C LYS A 33 5.35 -10.61 -4.37
N ILE A 34 4.98 -9.33 -4.35
CA ILE A 34 5.54 -8.34 -5.27
C ILE A 34 6.91 -7.87 -4.75
N ASN A 35 7.14 -7.96 -3.44
CA ASN A 35 8.38 -7.50 -2.83
C ASN A 35 8.86 -8.42 -1.71
N ASP A 36 9.23 -9.63 -2.10
CA ASP A 36 9.71 -10.71 -1.24
C ASP A 36 10.97 -10.33 -0.44
N ASN A 37 11.66 -9.27 -0.86
CA ASN A 37 12.85 -8.73 -0.19
C ASN A 37 12.52 -7.82 0.99
N ILE A 38 11.27 -7.35 1.09
CA ILE A 38 10.80 -6.46 2.16
C ILE A 38 9.93 -7.26 3.13
N TYR A 39 10.49 -7.53 4.31
CA TYR A 39 9.79 -8.21 5.40
C TYR A 39 8.90 -7.22 6.16
N LEU A 40 7.70 -6.97 5.59
CA LEU A 40 6.65 -6.19 6.24
C LEU A 40 5.43 -7.06 6.49
N ASP A 41 4.82 -6.90 7.67
CA ASP A 41 3.50 -7.43 7.95
C ASP A 41 2.44 -6.52 7.32
N TRP A 42 2.21 -6.74 6.02
CA TRP A 42 1.27 -5.95 5.23
C TRP A 42 -0.17 -6.05 5.74
N GLU A 43 -0.56 -7.17 6.36
CA GLU A 43 -1.91 -7.31 6.93
C GLU A 43 -2.05 -6.39 8.14
N TYR A 44 -1.12 -6.48 9.09
CA TYR A 44 -1.10 -5.59 10.26
C TYR A 44 -1.06 -4.10 9.86
N ILE A 45 -0.18 -3.71 8.93
CA ILE A 45 -0.04 -2.31 8.48
C ILE A 45 -1.36 -1.78 7.92
N LEU A 46 -2.02 -2.55 7.06
CA LEU A 46 -3.25 -2.09 6.39
C LEU A 46 -4.46 -2.10 7.35
N GLU A 47 -4.51 -3.02 8.30
CA GLU A 47 -5.52 -3.02 9.37
C GLU A 47 -5.35 -1.80 10.28
N GLU A 48 -4.12 -1.51 10.72
CA GLU A 48 -3.84 -0.33 11.56
C GLU A 48 -4.19 0.98 10.83
N LEU A 49 -3.95 1.05 9.52
CA LEU A 49 -4.36 2.18 8.72
C LEU A 49 -5.88 2.32 8.63
N ASP A 50 -6.61 1.24 8.37
CA ASP A 50 -8.07 1.27 8.30
C ASP A 50 -8.72 1.67 9.63
N GLU A 51 -8.11 1.28 10.76
CA GLU A 51 -8.56 1.66 12.10
C GLU A 51 -8.35 3.15 12.40
N ARG A 52 -7.23 3.74 11.95
CA ARG A 52 -6.89 5.15 12.18
C ARG A 52 -7.64 6.09 11.24
N ASP A 53 -7.66 5.76 9.95
CA ASP A 53 -8.37 6.50 8.91
C ASP A 53 -8.91 5.51 7.86
N PRO A 54 -10.25 5.29 7.80
CA PRO A 54 -10.85 4.26 6.97
C PRO A 54 -10.31 4.27 5.54
N ILE A 55 -9.62 3.21 5.15
CA ILE A 55 -9.05 3.05 3.81
C ILE A 55 -9.99 2.23 2.92
N ILE A 56 -10.93 1.49 3.51
CA ILE A 56 -11.98 0.79 2.78
C ILE A 56 -12.81 1.80 1.97
N GLY A 57 -13.00 1.48 0.70
CA GLY A 57 -13.70 2.35 -0.24
C GLY A 57 -12.82 3.46 -0.80
N LYS A 58 -11.59 3.67 -0.33
CA LYS A 58 -10.62 4.60 -0.94
C LYS A 58 -9.78 3.89 -2.00
N ARG A 59 -9.40 4.63 -3.05
CA ARG A 59 -8.37 4.17 -3.98
C ARG A 59 -7.03 4.62 -3.40
N LEU A 60 -6.10 3.68 -3.22
CA LEU A 60 -4.79 3.88 -2.65
C LEU A 60 -3.70 3.65 -3.69
N THR A 61 -2.56 4.27 -3.43
CA THR A 61 -1.28 4.04 -4.08
C THR A 61 -0.31 3.52 -3.02
N ILE A 62 0.42 2.46 -3.34
CA ILE A 62 1.59 2.03 -2.60
C ILE A 62 2.78 2.14 -3.56
N GLU A 63 3.84 2.83 -3.15
CA GLU A 63 5.04 2.99 -3.98
C GLU A 63 6.33 2.97 -3.18
N LEU A 64 7.41 2.47 -3.78
CA LEU A 64 8.76 2.55 -3.22
C LEU A 64 9.38 3.91 -3.56
N ILE A 65 9.66 4.69 -2.53
CA ILE A 65 10.41 5.93 -2.64
C ILE A 65 11.87 5.67 -2.27
N LYS A 66 12.75 5.85 -3.25
CA LYS A 66 14.20 5.77 -3.06
C LYS A 66 14.74 7.17 -2.75
N THR A 67 15.37 7.33 -1.59
CA THR A 67 16.11 8.55 -1.26
C THR A 67 17.61 8.25 -1.23
N PRO A 68 18.50 9.26 -1.25
CA PRO A 68 19.95 9.03 -1.22
C PRO A 68 20.43 8.25 0.02
N PHE A 69 19.67 8.26 1.11
CA PHE A 69 20.07 7.70 2.39
C PHE A 69 19.27 6.46 2.80
N LYS A 70 18.03 6.32 2.32
CA LYS A 70 17.12 5.25 2.73
C LYS A 70 15.97 5.06 1.74
N ASN A 71 15.40 3.85 1.72
CA ASN A 71 14.19 3.58 0.98
C ASN A 71 12.97 3.65 1.91
N TYR A 72 11.82 4.00 1.34
CA TYR A 72 10.57 4.08 2.06
C TYR A 72 9.44 3.49 1.21
N ILE A 73 8.49 2.85 1.85
CA ILE A 73 7.20 2.55 1.26
C ILE A 73 6.26 3.70 1.62
N LEU A 74 5.75 4.39 0.60
CA LEU A 74 4.71 5.38 0.75
C LEU A 74 3.35 4.72 0.47
N ILE A 75 2.40 4.93 1.38
CA ILE A 75 0.98 4.60 1.19
C ILE A 75 0.20 5.90 1.21
N SER A 76 -0.55 6.18 0.14
CA SER A 76 -1.31 7.42 -0.02
C SER A 76 -2.62 7.20 -0.78
N PRO A 77 -3.64 8.06 -0.62
CA PRO A 77 -4.79 8.03 -1.50
C PRO A 77 -4.39 8.37 -2.94
N TYR A 78 -5.09 7.81 -3.93
CA TYR A 78 -4.93 8.15 -5.36
C TYR A 78 -5.52 9.53 -5.70
N SER A 79 -5.36 10.53 -4.83
CA SER A 79 -5.80 11.90 -5.06
C SER A 79 -4.59 12.81 -5.32
N LYS A 80 -4.79 13.94 -6.01
CA LYS A 80 -3.72 14.94 -6.22
C LYS A 80 -3.36 15.74 -4.94
N LYS A 81 -4.06 15.53 -3.82
CA LYS A 81 -3.71 16.17 -2.54
C LYS A 81 -2.62 15.35 -1.85
N LEU A 82 -1.64 16.04 -1.28
CA LEU A 82 -0.52 15.52 -0.48
C LEU A 82 -1.02 14.91 0.85
N GLU A 83 -1.81 13.86 0.77
CA GLU A 83 -2.26 13.10 1.93
C GLU A 83 -1.42 11.82 2.02
N ILE A 84 -0.73 11.65 3.15
CA ILE A 84 0.12 10.50 3.42
C ILE A 84 -0.62 9.65 4.45
N CYS A 85 -0.99 8.42 4.08
CA CYS A 85 -1.55 7.45 5.03
C CYS A 85 -0.43 6.82 5.85
N ALA A 86 0.66 6.41 5.20
CA ALA A 86 1.82 5.84 5.87
C ALA A 86 3.12 6.12 5.12
N LEU A 87 4.22 6.24 5.86
CA LEU A 87 5.58 6.23 5.32
C LEU A 87 6.41 5.26 6.16
N ILE A 88 6.79 4.14 5.55
CA ILE A 88 7.41 3.01 6.25
C ILE A 88 8.86 2.87 5.78
N PRO A 89 9.87 2.99 6.66
CA PRO A 89 11.26 2.79 6.28
C PRO A 89 11.51 1.32 5.92
N VAL A 90 12.21 1.09 4.80
CA VAL A 90 12.58 -0.25 4.31
C VAL A 90 14.04 -0.32 3.88
#